data_AF-A0ABD2Z3P6-F1
#
_entry.id   AF-A0ABD2Z3P6-F1
#
_cell.length_a   1.000
_cell.length_b   1.000
_cell.length_c   1.000
_cell.angle_alpha   90.00
_cell.angle_beta   90.00
_cell.angle_gamma   90.00
#
_symmetry.space_group_name_H-M   'P 1'
#
loop_
_entity.id
_entity.type
_entity.pdbx_description
1 polymer ?
#
loop_
_entity_poly.entity_id
_entity_poly.type
_entity_poly.pdbx_seq_one_letter_code
_entity_poly.pdbx_strand_id
1 'polypeptide(L)'
;MQLQFNPGSTIKLMIDRSFENERWTFLRMYYNLQALKQEFLYGCRPIIGLYGCFLKSPFGEQLLLAMGKDGNDNMLPIALAVVEVEKFDTWEWFLELLRTIWTLMV
;
A
#
# COMPACT_ATOMS: atom_id res chain seq x y z
N MET A 1 -0.42 -15.32 -9.37
CA MET A 1 -0.48 -16.37 -8.33
C MET A 1 -1.22 -15.88 -7.08
N GLN A 2 -0.77 -14.85 -6.34
CA GLN A 2 -1.44 -14.40 -5.09
C GLN A 2 -2.91 -13.93 -5.26
N LEU A 3 -3.23 -13.14 -6.28
CA LEU A 3 -4.58 -12.62 -6.51
C LEU A 3 -5.62 -13.70 -6.88
N GLN A 4 -5.18 -14.79 -7.49
CA GLN A 4 -6.09 -15.88 -7.89
C GLN A 4 -6.62 -16.65 -6.68
N PHE A 5 -5.84 -16.73 -5.60
CA PHE A 5 -6.20 -17.42 -4.37
C PHE A 5 -6.75 -16.48 -3.29
N ASN A 6 -6.65 -15.15 -3.48
CA ASN A 6 -7.14 -14.14 -2.55
C ASN A 6 -8.05 -13.12 -3.26
N PRO A 7 -9.26 -13.53 -3.68
CA PRO A 7 -10.21 -12.64 -4.35
C PRO A 7 -10.50 -11.39 -3.52
N GLY A 8 -10.63 -10.23 -4.18
CA GLY A 8 -10.85 -8.93 -3.53
C GLY A 8 -9.56 -8.22 -3.09
N SER A 9 -8.42 -8.91 -3.10
CA SER A 9 -7.12 -8.28 -2.86
C SER A 9 -6.73 -7.39 -4.04
N THR A 10 -5.98 -6.33 -3.77
CA THR A 10 -5.54 -5.36 -4.78
C THR A 10 -4.03 -5.29 -4.82
N ILE A 11 -3.47 -5.49 -6.01
CA ILE A 11 -2.07 -5.21 -6.32
C ILE A 11 -2.04 -4.23 -7.49
N LYS A 12 -1.28 -3.14 -7.35
CA LYS A 12 -1.03 -2.20 -8.45
C LYS A 12 0.47 -2.12 -8.65
N LEU A 13 0.92 -2.27 -9.90
CA LEU A 13 2.32 -2.13 -10.29
C LEU A 13 2.42 -0.98 -11.29
N MET A 14 3.34 -0.07 -11.05
CA MET A 14 3.69 1.00 -11.96
C MET A 14 5.15 0.84 -12.37
N ILE A 15 5.37 0.92 -13.67
CA ILE A 15 6.67 0.82 -14.31
C ILE A 15 6.80 2.00 -15.27
N ASP A 16 7.99 2.58 -15.34
CA ASP A 16 8.33 3.50 -16.41
C ASP A 16 8.75 2.68 -17.65
N ARG A 17 8.22 3.09 -18.80
CA ARG A 17 8.52 2.54 -20.13
C ARG A 17 9.04 3.63 -21.06
N SER A 18 9.86 4.54 -20.54
CA SER A 18 10.53 5.54 -21.34
C SER A 18 11.36 4.88 -22.45
N PHE A 19 11.03 5.22 -23.71
CA PHE A 19 11.73 4.72 -24.90
C PHE A 19 13.20 5.14 -24.92
N GLU A 20 13.56 6.21 -24.20
CA GLU A 20 14.91 6.76 -24.14
C GLU A 20 15.92 5.81 -23.47
N ASN A 21 15.46 4.89 -22.61
CA ASN A 21 16.34 4.06 -21.78
C ASN A 21 16.38 2.57 -22.17
N GLU A 22 15.55 2.13 -23.12
CA GLU A 22 15.33 0.71 -23.51
C GLU A 22 15.12 -0.26 -22.31
N ARG A 23 14.80 0.28 -21.13
CA ARG A 23 14.78 -0.44 -19.85
C ARG A 23 13.48 -0.19 -19.13
N TRP A 24 13.00 -1.25 -18.50
CA TRP A 24 11.79 -1.24 -17.70
C TRP A 24 12.20 -0.89 -16.28
N THR A 25 11.83 0.31 -15.83
CA THR A 25 12.19 0.79 -14.49
C THR A 25 11.01 0.59 -13.56
N PHE A 26 11.25 -0.11 -12.45
CA PHE A 26 10.28 -0.17 -11.36
C PHE A 26 10.09 1.23 -10.77
N LEU A 27 8.85 1.68 -10.66
CA LEU A 27 8.52 2.92 -9.94
C LEU A 27 7.93 2.59 -8.58
N ARG A 28 6.78 1.93 -8.58
CA ARG A 28 6.06 1.66 -7.34
C ARG A 28 5.12 0.47 -7.44
N MET A 29 4.86 -0.14 -6.30
CA MET A 29 3.92 -1.23 -6.15
C MET A 29 3.09 -1.03 -4.89
N TYR A 30 1.78 -1.17 -5.01
CA TYR A 30 0.83 -1.19 -3.91
C TYR A 30 0.31 -2.61 -3.69
N TYR A 31 0.09 -2.95 -2.42
CA TYR A 31 -0.42 -4.24 -2.00
C TYR A 31 -1.40 -4.11 -0.84
N ASN A 32 -2.61 -4.63 -1.04
CA ASN A 32 -3.65 -4.74 -0.03
C ASN A 32 -4.36 -6.10 -0.14
N LEU A 33 -4.43 -6.84 0.96
CA LEU A 33 -5.13 -8.12 1.00
C LEU A 33 -6.58 -7.93 1.44
N GLN A 34 -7.49 -8.70 0.83
CA GLN A 34 -8.91 -8.69 1.18
C GLN A 34 -9.12 -9.01 2.67
N ALA A 35 -8.38 -9.97 3.22
CA ALA A 35 -8.47 -10.33 4.64
C ALA A 35 -8.11 -9.14 5.54
N LEU A 36 -6.98 -8.47 5.29
CA LEU A 36 -6.54 -7.31 6.07
C LEU A 36 -7.53 -6.13 5.95
N LYS A 37 -8.09 -5.94 4.75
CA LYS A 37 -9.16 -4.98 4.53
C LYS A 37 -10.40 -5.30 5.38
N GLN A 38 -10.84 -6.56 5.42
CA GLN A 38 -11.99 -6.97 6.22
C GLN A 38 -11.73 -6.82 7.73
N GLU A 39 -10.56 -7.25 8.20
CA GLU A 39 -10.15 -7.08 9.61
C GLU A 39 -10.12 -5.61 10.02
N PHE A 40 -9.70 -4.70 9.13
CA PHE A 40 -9.80 -3.27 9.38
C PHE A 40 -11.25 -2.80 9.50
N LEU A 41 -12.12 -3.19 8.55
CA LEU A 41 -13.51 -2.73 8.51
C LEU A 41 -14.36 -3.23 9.69
N TYR A 42 -14.09 -4.44 10.19
CA TYR A 42 -14.93 -5.08 11.21
C TYR A 42 -14.25 -5.25 12.56
N GLY A 43 -12.91 -5.22 12.61
CA GLY A 43 -12.13 -5.48 13.82
C GLY A 43 -11.33 -4.27 14.33
N CYS A 44 -11.16 -3.21 13.53
CA CYS A 44 -10.38 -2.04 13.93
C CYS A 44 -11.25 -0.83 14.33
N ARG A 45 -10.64 0.04 15.13
CA ARG A 45 -11.13 1.41 15.37
C ARG A 45 -11.02 2.19 14.05
N PRO A 46 -11.89 3.19 13.81
CA PRO A 46 -11.91 3.95 12.56
C PRO A 46 -10.79 5.00 12.50
N ILE A 47 -9.54 4.54 12.65
CA ILE A 47 -8.34 5.36 12.70
C ILE A 47 -7.27 4.64 11.88
N ILE A 48 -6.62 5.38 10.97
CA ILE A 48 -5.49 4.89 10.19
C ILE A 48 -4.25 5.67 10.57
N GLY A 49 -3.21 4.96 11.01
CA GLY A 49 -1.85 5.47 11.11
C GLY A 49 -1.11 5.31 9.79
N LEU A 50 -0.35 6.32 9.39
CA LEU A 50 0.51 6.28 8.20
C LEU A 50 1.97 6.29 8.62
N TYR A 51 2.79 5.50 7.93
CA TYR A 51 4.22 5.39 8.20
C TYR A 51 5.02 5.27 6.91
N GLY A 52 6.24 5.81 6.91
CA GLY A 52 7.22 5.72 5.83
C GLY A 52 8.57 5.28 6.37
N CYS A 53 9.27 4.36 5.68
CA CYS A 53 10.66 4.04 6.00
C CYS A 53 11.50 3.66 4.78
N PHE A 54 12.82 3.77 4.93
CA PHE A 54 13.76 3.30 3.92
C PHE A 54 13.86 1.77 3.90
N LEU A 55 13.81 1.18 2.72
CA LEU A 55 14.17 -0.21 2.52
C LEU A 55 15.69 -0.32 2.36
N LYS A 56 16.26 -1.37 2.95
CA LYS A 56 17.65 -1.76 2.67
C LYS A 56 17.70 -2.52 1.35
N SER A 57 17.51 -1.81 0.24
CA SER A 57 17.69 -2.34 -1.12
C SER A 57 18.84 -1.61 -1.82
N PRO A 58 19.47 -2.22 -2.83
CA PRO A 58 20.47 -1.55 -3.67
C PRO A 58 19.93 -0.31 -4.41
N PHE A 59 18.60 -0.16 -4.45
CA PHE A 59 17.91 0.86 -5.25
C PHE A 59 17.37 2.03 -4.41
N GLY A 60 17.47 1.96 -3.08
CA GLY A 60 17.09 3.06 -2.19
C GLY A 60 15.59 3.31 -2.06
N GLU A 61 14.76 2.31 -2.38
CA GLU A 61 13.30 2.41 -2.33
C GLU A 61 12.80 2.67 -0.90
N GLN A 62 11.58 3.18 -0.80
CA GLN A 62 10.91 3.45 0.47
C GLN A 62 9.62 2.65 0.57
N LEU A 63 9.27 2.27 1.79
CA LEU A 63 8.03 1.59 2.14
C LEU A 63 7.08 2.59 2.77
N LEU A 64 5.90 2.76 2.18
CA LEU A 64 4.74 3.42 2.76
C LEU A 64 3.81 2.37 3.35
N LEU A 65 3.25 2.63 4.52
CA LEU A 65 2.43 1.68 5.26
C LEU A 65 1.22 2.39 5.87
N ALA A 66 0.05 1.77 5.73
CA ALA A 66 -1.17 2.14 6.43
C ALA A 66 -1.46 1.08 7.50
N MET A 67 -1.65 1.53 8.74
CA MET A 67 -1.88 0.69 9.91
C MET A 67 -3.23 1.02 10.55
N GLY A 68 -4.00 -0.02 10.88
CA GLY A 68 -5.17 0.06 11.73
C GLY A 68 -4.81 -0.29 13.18
N LYS A 69 -5.71 0.04 14.10
CA LYS A 69 -5.60 -0.33 15.51
C LYS A 69 -6.89 -0.96 15.99
N ASP A 70 -6.81 -2.15 16.58
CA ASP A 70 -8.00 -2.86 17.07
C ASP A 70 -8.46 -2.36 18.45
N GLY A 71 -9.57 -2.93 18.94
CA GLY A 71 -10.10 -2.64 20.27
C GLY A 71 -9.13 -2.95 21.41
N ASN A 72 -8.18 -3.86 21.20
CA ASN A 72 -7.17 -4.34 22.13
C ASN A 72 -5.80 -3.65 21.95
N ASP A 73 -5.75 -2.55 21.21
CA ASP A 73 -4.53 -1.81 20.89
C ASP A 73 -3.47 -2.56 20.05
N ASN A 74 -3.82 -3.70 19.45
CA ASN A 74 -2.96 -4.36 18.48
C ASN A 74 -2.94 -3.57 17.17
N MET A 75 -1.79 -3.62 16.49
CA MET A 75 -1.63 -2.98 15.20
C MET A 75 -1.86 -3.97 14.07
N LEU A 76 -2.62 -3.54 13.06
CA LEU A 76 -2.94 -4.33 11.86
C LEU A 76 -2.41 -3.60 10.62
N PRO A 77 -1.53 -4.19 9.80
CA PRO A 77 -1.21 -3.62 8.50
C PRO A 77 -2.44 -3.69 7.58
N ILE A 78 -2.87 -2.56 7.03
CA ILE A 78 -4.00 -2.45 6.12
C ILE A 78 -3.50 -2.56 4.67
N ALA A 79 -2.53 -1.74 4.32
CA ALA A 79 -1.97 -1.67 2.98
C ALA A 79 -0.51 -1.21 3.04
N LEU A 80 0.27 -1.63 2.07
CA LEU A 80 1.67 -1.22 1.91
C LEU A 80 1.93 -0.78 0.47
N ALA A 81 2.90 0.10 0.31
CA ALA A 81 3.45 0.43 -1.00
C ALA A 81 4.96 0.52 -0.95
N VAL A 82 5.64 -0.11 -1.91
CA VAL A 82 7.04 0.16 -2.21
C VAL A 82 7.06 1.27 -3.25
N VAL A 83 7.80 2.35 -3.01
CA VAL A 83 7.86 3.52 -3.87
C VAL A 83 9.31 3.90 -4.14
N GLU A 84 9.53 4.54 -5.28
CA GLU A 84 10.87 4.96 -5.68
C GLU A 84 11.45 6.03 -4.75
N VAL A 85 10.61 6.97 -4.31
CA VAL A 85 10.94 8.07 -3.41
C VAL A 85 9.68 8.47 -2.66
N GLU A 86 9.80 8.82 -1.39
CA GLU A 86 8.77 9.40 -0.56
C GLU A 86 8.65 10.90 -0.89
N LYS A 87 7.67 11.21 -1.73
CA LYS A 87 7.37 12.55 -2.22
C LYS A 87 5.86 12.72 -2.29
N PHE A 88 5.42 13.95 -2.58
CA PHE A 88 4.00 14.27 -2.68
C PHE A 88 3.25 13.32 -3.62
N ASP A 89 3.77 13.07 -4.83
CA ASP A 89 3.06 12.26 -5.83
C ASP A 89 2.92 10.79 -5.40
N THR A 90 3.94 10.22 -4.73
CA THR A 90 3.89 8.83 -4.25
C THR A 90 2.92 8.68 -3.09
N TRP A 91 2.86 9.66 -2.19
CA TRP A 91 1.86 9.72 -1.12
C TRP A 91 0.45 9.94 -1.65
N GLU A 92 0.24 10.86 -2.59
CA GLU A 92 -1.05 11.11 -3.23
C GLU A 92 -1.58 9.81 -3.86
N TRP A 93 -0.75 9.16 -4.68
CA TRP A 93 -1.10 7.88 -5.29
C TRP A 93 -1.43 6.78 -4.26
N PHE A 94 -0.65 6.67 -3.18
CA PHE A 94 -0.90 5.71 -2.11
C PHE A 94 -2.22 5.98 -1.39
N LEU A 95 -2.49 7.25 -1.08
CA LEU A 95 -3.70 7.67 -0.36
C LEU A 95 -4.96 7.55 -1.23
N GLU A 96 -4.87 7.79 -2.53
CA GLU A 96 -5.98 7.55 -3.46
C GLU A 96 -6.40 6.07 -3.49
N LEU A 97 -5.42 5.15 -3.48
CA LEU A 97 -5.67 3.71 -3.38
C LEU A 97 -6.25 3.35 -2.02
N LEU A 98 -5.69 3.89 -0.93
CA LEU A 98 -6.14 3.66 0.44
C LEU A 98 -7.56 4.18 0.68
N ARG A 99 -7.94 5.30 0.04
CA ARG A 99 -9.28 5.90 0.14
C ARG A 99 -10.37 4.90 -0.19
N THR A 100 -10.13 3.99 -1.13
CA THR A 100 -11.10 2.94 -1.51
C THR A 100 -11.46 1.99 -0.37
N ILE A 101 -10.59 1.86 0.63
CA ILE A 101 -10.83 1.08 1.84
C ILE A 101 -11.61 1.94 2.85
N TRP A 102 -11.18 3.18 3.06
CA TRP A 102 -11.81 4.11 3.99
C TRP A 102 -13.30 4.36 3.65
N THR A 103 -13.62 4.54 2.37
CA THR A 103 -15.01 4.76 1.90
C THR A 103 -15.96 3.59 2.14
N LEU A 104 -15.47 2.44 2.56
CA LEU A 104 -16.32 1.30 2.91
C LEU A 104 -16.68 1.27 4.41
N MET A 105 -16.05 2.13 5.19
CA MET A 105 -16.16 2.17 6.65
C MET A 105 -17.06 3.32 7.14
N VAL A 106 -17.36 4.27 6.25
CA VAL A 106 -18.28 5.41 6.42
C VAL A 106 -19.35 5.36 5.35
#